data_AF-A0A7J9TR79-F1
#
_entry.id   AF-A0A7J9TR79-F1
#
_cell.length_a   1.000
_cell.length_b   1.000
_cell.length_c   1.000
_cell.angle_alpha   90.00
_cell.angle_beta   90.00
_cell.angle_gamma   90.00
#
_symmetry.space_group_name_H-M   'P 1'
#
loop_
_entity.id
_entity.type
_entity.pdbx_description
1 polymer ?
#
loop_
_entity_poly.entity_id
_entity_poly.type
_entity_poly.pdbx_seq_one_letter_code
_entity_poly.pdbx_strand_id
1 'polypeptide(L)' 'MSEAIDSREIRHELRVIREDLDFIKGHMVDVDSIMTEEDYLSLKEYKDEKSSCKLTSHEDLKREMGL' A
#
# COMPACT_ATOMS: atom_id res chain seq x y z
N MET A 1 -9.47 34.60 27.82
CA MET A 1 -9.13 33.36 28.56
C MET A 1 -8.35 32.50 27.58
N SER A 2 -7.03 32.39 27.76
CA SER A 2 -6.21 31.53 26.91
C SER A 2 -6.49 30.11 27.36
N GLU A 3 -7.34 29.39 26.64
CA GLU A 3 -7.46 27.94 26.82
C GLU A 3 -6.07 27.36 26.62
N ALA A 4 -5.50 26.82 27.69
CA ALA A 4 -4.22 26.13 27.63
C ALA A 4 -4.48 24.86 26.81
N ILE A 5 -4.16 24.91 25.52
CA ILE A 5 -4.33 23.77 24.63
C ILE A 5 -3.50 22.63 25.19
N ASP A 6 -4.16 21.58 25.68
CA ASP A 6 -3.48 20.44 26.27
C ASP A 6 -2.74 19.69 25.15
N SER A 7 -1.42 19.84 25.14
CA SER A 7 -0.52 19.15 24.21
C SER A 7 -0.70 17.62 24.20
N ARG A 8 -1.33 17.03 25.22
CA ARG A 8 -1.66 15.60 25.26
C ARG A 8 -2.88 15.30 24.40
N GLU A 9 -3.89 16.16 24.42
CA GLU A 9 -5.10 16.03 23.63
C GLU A 9 -4.77 16.18 22.14
N ILE A 10 -3.96 17.19 21.76
CA ILE A 10 -3.47 17.33 20.38
C ILE A 10 -2.71 16.07 19.91
N ARG A 11 -1.87 15.49 20.76
CA ARG A 11 -1.10 14.28 20.41
C ARG A 11 -1.99 13.05 20.26
N HIS A 12 -3.10 12.99 21.00
CA HIS A 12 -4.08 11.92 20.86
C HIS A 12 -4.82 12.06 19.54
N GLU A 13 -5.34 13.24 19.22
CA GLU A 13 -6.03 13.50 17.96
C GLU A 13 -5.12 13.26 16.75
N LEU A 14 -3.86 13.72 16.79
CA LEU A 14 -2.89 13.45 15.72
C LEU A 14 -2.61 11.95 15.52
N ARG A 15 -2.72 11.14 16.58
CA ARG A 15 -2.56 9.68 16.46
C ARG A 15 -3.78 9.08 15.78
N VAL A 16 -4.98 9.46 16.20
CA VAL A 16 -6.24 8.99 15.60
C VAL A 16 -6.29 9.36 14.12
N ILE A 17 -5.96 10.60 13.76
CA ILE A 17 -5.89 11.06 12.36
C ILE A 17 -4.90 10.23 11.53
N ARG A 18 -3.77 9.82 12.12
CA ARG A 18 -2.82 8.94 11.43
C ARG A 18 -3.38 7.54 11.18
N GLU A 19 -4.04 6.96 12.18
CA GLU A 19 -4.68 5.66 12.06
C GLU A 19 -5.79 5.69 10.99
N ASP A 20 -6.60 6.74 10.97
CA ASP A 20 -7.63 6.97 9.95
C ASP A 20 -7.03 7.16 8.55
N LEU A 21 -5.93 7.92 8.44
CA LEU A 21 -5.24 8.11 7.16
C LEU A 21 -4.64 6.81 6.62
N ASP A 22 -4.10 5.96 7.49
CA ASP A 22 -3.56 4.67 7.08
C ASP A 22 -4.68 3.71 6.67
N PHE A 23 -5.82 3.74 7.35
CA PHE A 23 -7.03 3.03 6.94
C PHE A 23 -7.52 3.50 5.57
N ILE A 24 -7.66 4.81 5.36
CA ILE A 24 -8.10 5.39 4.09
C ILE A 24 -7.14 5.01 2.99
N LYS A 25 -5.82 5.14 3.18
CA LYS A 25 -4.82 4.74 2.18
C LYS A 25 -4.88 3.26 1.84
N GLY A 26 -5.15 2.39 2.81
CA GLY A 26 -5.32 0.95 2.58
C GLY A 26 -6.58 0.60 1.78
N HIS A 27 -7.59 1.48 1.82
CA HIS A 27 -8.88 1.32 1.13
C HIS A 27 -9.07 2.26 -0.06
N MET A 28 -8.10 3.14 -0.34
CA MET A 28 -7.96 3.87 -1.60
C MET A 28 -7.49 2.89 -2.67
N VAL A 29 -8.37 1.95 -3.00
CA VAL A 29 -8.36 1.27 -4.29
C VAL A 29 -8.78 2.34 -5.29
N ASP A 30 -7.97 2.57 -6.32
CA ASP A 30 -8.31 3.50 -7.40
C ASP A 30 -9.71 3.15 -7.90
N VAL A 31 -10.68 4.03 -7.69
CA VAL A 31 -12.09 3.78 -8.06
C VAL A 31 -12.23 3.62 -9.58
N ASP A 32 -11.26 4.14 -10.33
CA ASP A 32 -11.11 4.00 -11.78
C ASP A 32 -10.39 2.70 -12.21
N SER A 33 -9.83 1.94 -11.26
CA SER A 33 -9.35 0.58 -11.50
C SER A 33 -10.53 -0.39 -11.40
N ILE A 34 -11.30 -0.50 -12.48
CA ILE A 34 -12.12 -1.69 -12.72
C ILE A 34 -11.16 -2.84 -13.01
N MET A 35 -10.62 -3.44 -11.94
CA MET A 35 -9.89 -4.70 -12.05
C MET A 35 -10.92 -5.80 -12.25
N THR A 36 -10.73 -6.59 -13.29
CA THR A 36 -11.46 -7.85 -13.40
C THR A 36 -11.02 -8.79 -12.27
N GLU A 37 -11.82 -9.82 -11.98
CA GLU A 37 -11.44 -10.82 -10.99
C GLU A 37 -10.09 -11.49 -11.32
N GLU A 38 -9.79 -11.66 -12.61
CA GLU A 38 -8.51 -12.18 -13.11
C GLU A 38 -7.34 -11.23 -12.80
N ASP A 39 -7.52 -9.93 -12.99
CA ASP A 39 -6.50 -8.92 -12.65
C ASP A 39 -6.20 -8.95 -11.15
N TYR A 40 -7.24 -9.09 -10.31
CA TYR A 40 -7.10 -9.16 -8.86
C TYR A 40 -6.32 -10.41 -8.43
N LEU A 41 -6.64 -11.57 -9.00
CA LEU A 41 -5.93 -12.82 -8.74
C LEU A 41 -4.46 -12.72 -9.16
N SER A 42 -4.20 -12.19 -10.35
CA SER A 42 -2.84 -11.98 -10.86
C SER A 42 -2.02 -11.05 -9.96
N LEU A 43 -2.63 -9.96 -9.49
CA LEU A 43 -1.97 -9.03 -8.57
C LEU A 43 -1.67 -9.67 -7.21
N LYS A 44 -2.57 -10.52 -6.72
CA LYS A 44 -2.37 -11.27 -5.48
C LYS A 44 -1.22 -12.26 -5.62
N GLU A 45 -1.19 -13.03 -6.70
CA GLU A 45 -0.09 -13.96 -7.00
C GLU A 45 1.25 -13.23 -7.10
N TYR A 46 1.30 -12.09 -7.82
CA TYR A 46 2.50 -11.25 -7.86
C TYR A 46 2.97 -10.81 -6.46
N LYS A 47 2.06 -10.38 -5.59
CA LYS A 47 2.41 -9.96 -4.22
C LYS A 47 2.98 -11.13 -3.42
N ASP A 48 2.41 -12.32 -3.56
CA ASP A 48 2.88 -13.54 -2.89
C ASP A 48 4.27 -13.95 -3.41
N GLU A 49 4.50 -13.92 -4.72
CA GLU A 49 5.81 -14.18 -5.34
C GLU A 49 6.88 -13.16 -4.93
N LYS A 50 6.49 -11.88 -4.83
CA LYS A 50 7.36 -10.82 -4.34
C LYS A 50 7.78 -11.06 -2.90
N SER A 51 6.84 -11.43 -2.03
CA SER A 51 7.11 -11.72 -0.62
C SER A 51 8.00 -12.94 -0.42
N SER A 52 7.92 -13.91 -1.33
CA SER A 52 8.69 -15.14 -1.31
C SER A 52 10.02 -15.06 -2.09
N CYS A 53 10.42 -13.86 -2.52
CA CYS A 53 11.62 -13.59 -3.30
C CYS A 53 11.77 -14.45 -4.57
N LYS A 54 10.64 -14.83 -5.20
CA LYS A 54 10.61 -15.62 -6.44
C LYS A 54 10.69 -14.79 -7.71
N LEU A 55 10.61 -13.46 -7.60
CA LEU A 55 10.67 -12.57 -8.75
C LEU A 55 12.09 -12.50 -9.31
N THR A 56 12.21 -12.61 -10.63
CA THR A 56 13.44 -12.29 -11.36
C THR A 56 13.43 -10.83 -11.81
N SER A 57 14.61 -10.23 -11.96
CA SER A 57 14.70 -8.87 -12.49
C SER A 57 14.49 -8.87 -14.00
N HIS A 58 14.05 -7.76 -14.56
CA HIS A 58 13.86 -7.66 -16.01
C HIS A 58 15.20 -7.88 -16.76
N GLU A 59 16.30 -7.37 -16.23
CA GLU A 59 17.61 -7.50 -16.87
C GLU A 59 18.13 -8.94 -16.82
N ASP A 60 17.85 -9.67 -15.73
CA ASP A 60 18.20 -11.08 -15.61
C ASP A 60 17.32 -11.93 -16.54
N LEU A 61 16.02 -11.63 -16.65
CA LEU A 61 15.13 -12.30 -17.60
C LEU A 61 15.56 -12.11 -19.05
N LYS A 62 15.93 -10.88 -19.46
CA LYS A 62 16.46 -10.61 -20.80
C LYS A 62 17.69 -11.46 -21.09
N ARG A 63 18.62 -11.52 -20.12
CA ARG A 63 19.83 -12.34 -20.22
C ARG A 63 19.51 -13.82 -20.38
N GLU A 64 18.55 -14.35 -19.63
CA GLU A 64 18.09 -15.74 -19.75
C GLU A 64 17.42 -16.03 -21.10
N MET A 65 16.71 -15.06 -21.66
CA MET A 65 16.03 -15.17 -22.96
C MET A 65 16.93 -14.85 -24.17
N GLY A 66 18.19 -14.46 -23.94
CA GLY A 66 19.13 -14.09 -25.00
C GLY A 66 18.81 -12.78 -25.71
N LEU A 67 18.10 -11.86 -25.04
CA LEU A 67 17.75 -10.52 -25.50
C LEU A 67 18.69 -9.44 -24.93
#